data_AF-A0A9D5UYA3-F1
#
_entry.id   AF-A0A9D5UYA3-F1
#
_cell.length_a   1.000
_cell.length_b   1.000
_cell.length_c   1.000
_cell.angle_alpha   90.00
_cell.angle_beta   90.00
_cell.angle_gamma   90.00
#
_symmetry.space_group_name_H-M   'P 1'
#
loop_
_entity.id
_entity.type
_entity.pdbx_description
1 polymer ?
#
loop_
_entity_poly.entity_id
_entity_poly.type
_entity_poly.pdbx_seq_one_letter_code
_entity_poly.pdbx_strand_id
1 'polypeptide(L)'
;MPTVLRHGGYRFYFYSHEPNEPAHVHVDKDGNSAKFWISPLQLSSNIGYSAKDLSEVRKIIQQNSHTLMEAWHGYFGPSSR
;
A
#
# COMPACT_ATOMS: atom_id res chain seq x y z
N MET A 1 -1.74 10.19 -7.81
CA MET A 1 -1.83 9.08 -6.84
C MET A 1 -3.15 8.35 -7.05
N PRO A 2 -3.18 7.30 -7.88
CA PRO A 2 -4.37 6.45 -8.00
C PRO A 2 -4.65 5.78 -6.65
N THR A 3 -5.88 5.89 -6.17
CA THR A 3 -6.32 5.12 -5.00
C THR A 3 -6.69 3.72 -5.48
N VAL A 4 -6.08 2.70 -4.89
CA VAL A 4 -6.20 1.30 -5.32
C VAL A 4 -7.33 0.61 -4.56
N LEU A 5 -7.41 0.88 -3.25
CA LEU A 5 -8.39 0.27 -2.37
C LEU A 5 -8.83 1.29 -1.31
N ARG A 6 -10.11 1.22 -0.93
CA ARG A 6 -10.63 1.86 0.28
C ARG A 6 -11.28 0.78 1.12
N HIS A 7 -10.90 0.71 2.39
CA HIS A 7 -11.48 -0.24 3.33
C HIS A 7 -11.81 0.48 4.64
N GLY A 8 -13.10 0.71 4.88
CA GLY A 8 -13.55 1.59 5.97
C GLY A 8 -12.97 3.00 5.79
N GLY A 9 -12.28 3.51 6.82
CA GLY A 9 -11.59 4.81 6.79
C GLY A 9 -10.19 4.79 6.17
N TYR A 10 -9.64 3.61 5.85
CA TYR A 10 -8.29 3.49 5.29
C TYR A 10 -8.30 3.68 3.78
N ARG A 11 -7.37 4.51 3.29
CA ARG A 11 -7.14 4.75 1.86
C ARG A 11 -5.79 4.17 1.46
N PHE A 12 -5.79 3.23 0.52
CA PHE A 12 -4.59 2.58 -0.02
C PHE A 12 -4.25 3.15 -1.41
N TYR A 13 -3.01 3.57 -1.62
CA TYR A 13 -2.60 4.22 -2.87
C TYR A 13 -1.09 4.07 -3.17
N PHE A 14 -0.70 4.41 -4.40
CA PHE A 14 0.70 4.45 -4.84
C PHE A 14 1.14 5.87 -5.23
N TYR A 15 2.40 6.19 -4.98
CA TYR A 15 3.04 7.41 -5.49
C TYR A 15 3.66 7.17 -6.85
N SER A 16 3.24 7.95 -7.84
CA SER A 16 3.66 7.77 -9.24
C SER A 16 5.15 7.99 -9.53
N HIS A 17 5.91 8.55 -8.58
CA HIS A 17 7.31 8.94 -8.74
C HIS A 17 8.31 7.97 -8.08
N GLU A 18 7.88 6.80 -7.61
CA GLU A 18 8.75 5.79 -6.98
C GLU A 18 8.87 4.47 -7.79
N PRO A 19 9.25 4.48 -9.09
CA PRO A 19 9.28 3.27 -9.92
C PRO A 19 10.45 2.31 -9.61
N ASN A 20 11.50 2.78 -8.91
CA ASN A 20 12.70 1.99 -8.59
C ASN A 20 12.61 1.25 -7.26
N GLU A 21 11.47 1.31 -6.58
CA GLU A 21 11.27 0.61 -5.32
C GLU A 21 10.50 -0.71 -5.54
N PRO A 22 10.68 -1.70 -4.64
CA PRO A 22 9.83 -2.87 -4.60
C PRO A 22 8.34 -2.51 -4.46
N ALA A 23 7.46 -3.46 -4.78
CA ALA A 23 6.02 -3.25 -4.68
C ALA A 23 5.62 -2.84 -3.25
N HIS A 24 5.04 -1.64 -3.12
CA HIS A 24 4.66 -1.05 -1.85
C HIS A 24 3.33 -0.31 -1.95
N VAL A 25 2.70 -0.06 -0.81
CA VAL A 25 1.43 0.67 -0.70
C VAL A 25 1.49 1.68 0.44
N HIS A 26 0.92 2.85 0.21
CA HIS A 26 0.70 3.88 1.22
C HIS A 26 -0.72 3.79 1.76
N VAL A 27 -0.87 4.02 3.06
CA VAL A 27 -2.13 3.87 3.79
C VAL A 27 -2.38 5.11 4.65
N ASP A 28 -3.41 5.87 4.31
CA ASP A 28 -3.81 7.07 5.05
C ASP A 28 -5.17 6.90 5.74
N LYS A 29 -5.29 7.45 6.94
CA LYS A 29 -6.54 7.55 7.71
C LYS A 29 -6.41 8.62 8.79
N ASP A 30 -7.38 9.53 8.87
CA ASP A 30 -7.50 10.54 9.95
C ASP A 30 -6.22 11.33 10.25
N GLY A 31 -5.45 11.67 9.20
CA GLY A 31 -4.17 12.40 9.34
C GLY A 31 -2.95 11.52 9.65
N ASN A 32 -3.13 10.22 9.86
CA ASN A 32 -2.07 9.23 10.00
C ASN A 32 -1.72 8.62 8.64
N SER A 33 -0.45 8.25 8.48
CA SER A 33 0.08 7.65 7.24
C SER A 33 1.05 6.52 7.52
N ALA A 34 1.00 5.45 6.73
CA ALA A 34 1.95 4.34 6.81
C ALA A 34 2.34 3.85 5.41
N LYS A 35 3.55 3.33 5.28
CA LYS A 35 4.08 2.69 4.07
C LYS A 35 4.37 1.23 4.36
N PHE A 36 3.88 0.33 3.51
CA PHE A 36 4.10 -1.11 3.61
C PHE A 36 4.66 -1.67 2.30
N TRP A 37 5.69 -2.51 2.41
CA TRP A 37 6.10 -3.42 1.35
C TRP A 37 5.05 -4.52 1.20
N ILE A 38 4.73 -4.91 -0.03
CA ILE A 38 3.77 -5.99 -0.32
C ILE A 38 4.49 -7.34 -0.38
N SER A 39 5.73 -7.37 -0.89
CA SER A 39 6.53 -8.58 -1.02
C SER A 39 8.01 -8.32 -0.66
N PRO A 40 8.50 -8.77 0.51
CA PRO A 40 7.73 -9.38 1.62
C PRO A 40 6.81 -8.36 2.31
N LEU A 41 5.70 -8.83 2.91
CA LEU A 41 4.75 -7.96 3.62
C LEU A 41 5.37 -7.40 4.92
N GLN A 42 5.89 -6.18 4.85
CA GLN A 42 6.62 -5.54 5.94
C GLN A 42 6.28 -4.05 6.07
N LEU A 43 6.27 -3.55 7.30
CA LEU A 43 6.14 -2.11 7.56
C LEU A 43 7.44 -1.41 7.17
N SER A 44 7.35 -0.39 6.33
CA SER A 44 8.49 0.45 5.95
C SER A 44 8.53 1.77 6.74
N SER A 45 7.37 2.37 6.98
CA SER A 45 7.26 3.65 7.71
C SER A 45 5.90 3.78 8.35
N ASN A 46 5.86 4.43 9.51
CA ASN A 46 4.64 4.71 10.26
C ASN A 46 4.66 6.13 10.82
N ILE A 47 3.60 6.88 10.58
CA ILE A 47 3.34 8.20 11.12
C ILE A 47 1.95 8.15 11.77
N GLY A 48 1.93 8.11 13.11
CA GLY A 48 0.73 8.28 13.92
C GLY A 48 -0.12 7.02 14.16
N TYR A 49 0.10 5.91 13.44
CA TYR A 49 -0.65 4.68 13.75
C TYR A 49 -0.12 3.96 14.98
N SER A 50 -1.05 3.38 15.75
CA SER A 50 -0.70 2.46 16.84
C SER A 50 -0.31 1.09 16.29
N ALA A 51 0.35 0.26 17.10
CA ALA A 51 0.65 -1.13 16.73
C ALA A 51 -0.60 -1.95 16.40
N LYS A 52 -1.74 -1.63 17.03
CA LYS A 52 -3.03 -2.27 16.76
C LYS A 52 -3.55 -1.91 15.38
N ASP A 53 -3.51 -0.62 15.02
CA ASP A 53 -3.95 -0.15 13.70
C ASP A 53 -3.05 -0.72 12.59
N LEU A 54 -1.74 -0.73 12.80
CA LEU A 54 -0.78 -1.33 11.87
C LEU A 54 -1.05 -2.83 11.66
N SER A 55 -1.45 -3.54 12.72
CA SER A 55 -1.82 -4.96 12.63
C SER A 55 -3.11 -5.16 11.84
N GLU A 56 -4.08 -4.26 11.95
CA GLU A 56 -5.30 -4.26 11.14
C GLU A 56 -4.99 -3.96 9.66
N VAL A 57 -4.24 -2.90 9.40
CA VAL A 57 -3.79 -2.51 8.06
C VAL A 57 -3.03 -3.66 7.39
N ARG A 58 -2.11 -4.32 8.12
CA ARG A 58 -1.38 -5.47 7.60
C ARG A 58 -2.31 -6.61 7.19
N LYS A 59 -3.36 -6.91 7.96
CA LYS A 59 -4.36 -7.93 7.60
C LYS A 59 -5.11 -7.55 6.33
N ILE A 60 -5.52 -6.28 6.20
CA ILE A 60 -6.20 -5.79 5.00
C ILE A 60 -5.29 -5.93 3.77
N ILE A 61 -4.01 -5.54 3.88
CA ILE A 61 -3.03 -5.68 2.79
C ILE A 61 -2.84 -7.15 2.44
N GLN A 62 -2.73 -8.04 3.42
CA GLN A 62 -2.56 -9.47 3.18
C GLN A 62 -3.75 -10.06 2.42
N GLN A 63 -4.97 -9.74 2.84
CA GLN A 63 -6.21 -10.18 2.19
C GLN A 63 -6.37 -9.65 0.76
N ASN A 64 -5.86 -8.45 0.49
CA ASN A 64 -5.95 -7.78 -0.81
C ASN A 64 -4.62 -7.80 -1.59
N SER A 65 -3.66 -8.63 -1.17
CA SER A 65 -2.30 -8.62 -1.69
C SER A 65 -2.23 -8.86 -3.19
N HIS A 66 -3.06 -9.77 -3.70
CA HIS A 66 -3.21 -10.04 -5.13
C HIS A 66 -3.63 -8.78 -5.90
N THR A 67 -4.75 -8.15 -5.51
CA THR A 67 -5.26 -6.93 -6.13
C THR A 67 -4.26 -5.78 -6.08
N LEU A 68 -3.56 -5.62 -4.95
CA LEU A 68 -2.54 -4.58 -4.80
C LEU A 68 -1.33 -4.86 -5.70
N MET A 69 -0.89 -6.11 -5.85
CA MET A 69 0.17 -6.49 -6.79
C MET A 69 -0.25 -6.29 -8.24
N GLU A 70 -1.46 -6.69 -8.63
CA GLU A 70 -1.97 -6.47 -9.99
C GLU A 70 -2.04 -4.99 -10.33
N ALA A 71 -2.54 -4.16 -9.41
CA ALA A 71 -2.57 -2.72 -9.59
C ALA A 71 -1.16 -2.11 -9.68
N TRP A 72 -0.23 -2.61 -8.86
CA TRP A 72 1.18 -2.19 -8.91
C TRP A 72 1.81 -2.52 -10.27
N HIS A 73 1.66 -3.77 -10.75
CA HIS A 73 2.17 -4.19 -12.04
C HIS A 73 1.49 -3.48 -13.22
N GLY A 74 0.19 -3.19 -13.13
CA GLY A 74 -0.51 -2.40 -14.14
C GLY A 74 -0.04 -0.95 -14.20
N TYR A 75 0.49 -0.41 -13.11
CA TYR A 75 0.93 0.99 -13.02
C TYR A 75 2.43 1.19 -13.27
N PHE A 76 3.28 0.33 -12.71
CA PHE A 76 4.75 0.40 -12.79
C PHE A 76 5.40 -0.73 -13.59
N GLY A 77 4.66 -1.78 -13.91
CA GLY A 77 5.19 -2.84 -14.76
C GLY A 77 5.56 -2.30 -16.14
N PRO A 78 6.50 -2.96 -16.83
CA PRO A 78 6.81 -2.59 -18.20
C PRO A 78 5.50 -2.69 -18.99
N SER A 79 5.06 -1.57 -19.55
CA SER A 79 4.10 -1.59 -20.65
C SER A 79 4.78 -2.42 -21.73
N SER A 80 4.49 -3.71 -21.79
CA SER A 80 5.00 -4.56 -22.86
C SER A 80 4.27 -4.11 -24.12
N ARG A 81 4.91 -3.17 -24.81
CA ARG A 81 4.68 -2.81 -26.20
C ARG A 81 6.03 -2.60 -26.85
#